data_AF-A0AAV4E1H5-F1
#
_entry.id   AF-A0AAV4E1H5-F1
#
_cell.length_a   1.000
_cell.length_b   1.000
_cell.length_c   1.000
_cell.angle_alpha   90.00
_cell.angle_beta   90.00
_cell.angle_gamma   90.00
#
_symmetry.space_group_name_H-M   'P 1'
#
loop_
_entity.id
_entity.type
_entity.pdbx_description
1 polymer ?
#
loop_
_entity_poly.entity_id
_entity_poly.type
_entity_poly.pdbx_seq_one_letter_code
_entity_poly.pdbx_strand_id
1 'polypeptide(L)'
;MMICQFLLHQQCVLESDEDPSTSNTEETTEDFLPPPVSTEPHFLSQEDLNDLCRDLYLSQRQSEILASRLKEWNLVQAGVKSSGFRQRGADAASFFSTKDSLCFCSDIKGLFGYLGMNHDPAEWRLFIDSSKRSLKAVLLHNGNKYSSVPVGHSVHLTENYENMKILLNAIKYSEYQWEICGDLKVVGILLRMQKGFTKYCCFLCLWDSRATKEHYVKTDWPVREHFLPGEKSISHEPLVLPEKIILPPLHIKLGLMKNFVKALNKDGQAFLYLRQKFPTLSDAKVKEGIFIGPQIKAMLKDEVFLTKMTPVENEAWNAFKTICENFL
;
A
#
# COMPACT_ATOMS: atom_id res chain seq x y z
N MET A 1 16.98 4.76 1.02
CA MET A 1 15.73 4.13 1.48
C MET A 1 14.84 5.08 2.29
N MET A 2 15.31 5.67 3.40
CA MET A 2 14.48 6.60 4.19
C MET A 2 14.25 7.97 3.56
N ILE A 3 15.17 8.50 2.74
CA ILE A 3 15.15 9.92 2.33
C ILE A 3 13.90 10.25 1.49
N CYS A 4 13.65 9.48 0.45
CA CYS A 4 12.63 9.79 -0.53
C CYS A 4 11.20 9.40 -0.10
N GLN A 5 11.05 8.33 0.70
CA GLN A 5 9.76 7.96 1.30
C GLN A 5 9.40 8.88 2.48
N PHE A 6 10.40 9.46 3.17
CA PHE A 6 10.19 10.56 4.12
C PHE A 6 9.68 11.82 3.40
N LEU A 7 10.33 12.27 2.32
CA LEU A 7 10.01 13.54 1.64
C LEU A 7 8.53 13.65 1.24
N LEU A 8 7.96 12.54 0.78
CA LEU A 8 6.56 12.46 0.33
C LEU A 8 5.54 12.37 1.48
N HIS A 9 5.91 11.72 2.59
CA HIS A 9 5.08 11.71 3.80
C HIS A 9 5.12 13.06 4.53
N GLN A 10 6.21 13.82 4.37
CA GLN A 10 6.49 15.06 5.08
C GLN A 10 5.79 16.31 4.53
N GLN A 11 5.39 16.33 3.24
CA GLN A 11 4.68 17.48 2.66
C GLN A 11 3.15 17.42 2.80
N CYS A 12 2.58 16.30 3.23
CA CYS A 12 1.13 16.06 3.20
C CYS A 12 0.41 16.39 4.52
N VAL A 13 1.13 16.79 5.58
CA VAL A 13 0.54 17.16 6.87
C VAL A 13 0.41 18.68 6.96
N LEU A 14 -0.51 19.23 6.17
CA LEU A 14 -1.05 20.57 6.38
C LEU A 14 -2.56 20.47 6.26
N GLU A 15 -3.21 20.70 7.40
CA GLU A 15 -4.63 21.02 7.61
C GLU A 15 -5.65 19.87 7.50
N SER A 16 -6.28 19.55 8.64
CA SER A 16 -7.65 19.07 8.70
C SER A 16 -8.28 19.44 10.04
N ASP A 17 -9.29 20.32 9.98
CA ASP A 17 -10.26 20.62 11.04
C ASP A 17 -11.58 19.83 10.81
N GLU A 18 -12.28 19.57 11.93
CA GLU A 18 -13.70 19.19 12.15
C GLU A 18 -14.19 17.81 11.65
N ASP A 19 -15.01 17.00 12.35
CA ASP A 19 -15.78 17.11 13.59
C ASP A 19 -16.19 15.67 14.07
N PRO A 20 -16.52 15.39 15.34
CA PRO A 20 -16.91 14.06 15.81
C PRO A 20 -18.43 13.83 15.81
N SER A 21 -18.85 12.69 15.27
CA SER A 21 -20.21 12.16 15.41
C SER A 21 -20.47 11.64 16.83
N THR A 22 -21.48 12.19 17.48
CA THR A 22 -22.03 11.78 18.77
C THR A 22 -22.70 10.41 18.70
N SER A 23 -22.31 9.51 19.60
CA SER A 23 -23.14 8.36 20.01
C SER A 23 -23.23 8.34 21.53
N ASN A 24 -24.44 8.57 22.03
CA ASN A 24 -24.79 8.51 23.44
C ASN A 24 -24.62 7.08 23.98
N THR A 25 -23.86 6.96 25.06
CA THR A 25 -23.96 5.85 26.02
C THR A 25 -23.94 6.48 27.40
N GLU A 26 -25.03 6.28 28.13
CA GLU A 26 -25.19 6.69 29.53
C GLU A 26 -24.23 5.84 30.38
N GLU A 27 -23.19 6.45 30.92
CA GLU A 27 -22.39 5.89 32.01
C GLU A 27 -22.43 6.84 33.21
N THR A 28 -22.68 6.23 34.35
CA THR A 28 -22.89 6.81 35.67
C THR A 28 -21.78 7.76 36.08
N THR A 29 -22.15 8.97 36.49
CA THR A 29 -21.27 9.99 37.08
C THR A 29 -20.72 9.50 38.42
N GLU A 30 -19.54 8.90 38.41
CA GLU A 30 -18.62 9.01 39.55
C GLU A 30 -17.91 10.35 39.41
N ASP A 31 -18.12 11.25 40.37
CA ASP A 31 -17.47 12.55 40.41
C ASP A 31 -15.95 12.38 40.39
N PHE A 32 -15.32 12.72 39.27
CA PHE A 32 -13.87 12.80 39.15
C PHE A 32 -13.38 13.90 40.11
N LEU A 33 -12.88 13.49 41.27
CA LEU A 33 -12.20 14.39 42.19
C LEU A 33 -10.86 14.79 41.56
N PRO A 34 -10.66 16.06 41.17
CA PRO A 34 -9.36 16.48 40.65
C PRO A 34 -8.30 16.26 41.74
N PRO A 35 -7.10 15.76 41.38
CA PRO A 35 -6.02 15.62 42.33
C PRO A 35 -5.69 16.98 42.97
N PRO A 36 -5.15 16.99 44.21
CA PRO A 36 -4.86 18.21 44.93
C PRO A 36 -3.96 19.12 44.08
N VAL A 37 -4.44 20.34 43.83
CA VAL A 37 -3.73 21.35 43.04
C VAL A 37 -2.48 21.74 43.81
N SER A 38 -1.32 21.25 43.36
CA SER A 38 -0.04 21.73 43.85
C SER A 38 0.11 23.21 43.51
N THR A 39 0.54 24.02 44.48
CA THR A 39 0.87 25.44 44.27
C THR A 39 2.25 25.63 43.63
N GLU A 40 2.99 24.55 43.40
CA GLU A 40 4.29 24.61 42.74
C GLU A 40 4.15 24.60 41.21
N PRO A 41 4.98 25.36 40.47
CA PRO A 41 4.97 25.34 39.01
C PRO A 41 5.26 23.94 38.48
N HIS A 42 4.33 23.38 37.72
CA HIS A 42 4.53 22.11 37.04
C HIS A 42 5.40 22.32 35.80
N PHE A 43 6.60 21.74 35.79
CA PHE A 43 7.48 21.71 34.62
C PHE A 43 7.28 20.40 33.86
N LEU A 44 6.97 20.52 32.57
CA LEU A 44 6.72 19.37 31.70
C LEU A 44 7.98 18.51 31.56
N SER A 45 7.86 17.22 31.84
CA SER A 45 8.86 16.22 31.49
C SER A 45 8.83 15.90 30.00
N GLN A 46 9.75 15.03 29.54
CA GLN A 46 9.72 14.55 28.15
C GLN A 46 8.46 13.73 27.85
N GLU A 47 7.94 12.99 28.84
CA GLU A 47 6.73 12.19 28.71
C GLU A 47 5.51 13.10 28.58
N ASP A 48 5.38 14.09 29.47
CA ASP A 48 4.28 15.06 29.44
C ASP A 48 4.25 15.85 28.11
N LEU A 49 5.42 16.23 27.59
CA LEU A 49 5.51 16.92 26.30
C LEU A 49 5.12 16.01 25.13
N ASN A 50 5.48 14.73 25.17
CA ASN A 50 5.12 13.76 24.12
C ASN A 50 3.61 13.48 24.15
N ASP A 51 3.04 13.31 25.34
CA ASP A 51 1.62 13.08 25.54
C ASP A 51 0.82 14.31 25.12
N LEU A 52 1.24 15.52 25.51
CA LEU A 52 0.61 16.76 25.04
C LEU A 52 0.63 16.89 23.51
N CYS A 53 1.75 16.56 22.87
CA CYS A 53 1.83 16.58 21.41
C CYS A 53 0.90 15.54 20.75
N ARG A 54 0.77 14.36 21.36
CA ARG A 54 -0.11 13.28 20.89
C ARG A 54 -1.57 13.65 21.06
N ASP A 55 -1.95 14.16 22.22
CA ASP A 55 -3.33 14.45 22.60
C ASP A 55 -3.88 15.66 21.81
N LEU A 56 -3.00 16.61 21.46
CA LEU A 56 -3.31 17.72 20.56
C LEU A 56 -3.16 17.37 19.06
N TYR A 57 -2.84 16.13 18.71
CA TYR A 57 -2.64 15.67 17.34
C TYR A 57 -1.65 16.53 16.52
N LEU A 58 -0.60 17.04 17.16
CA LEU A 58 0.33 17.96 16.52
C LEU A 58 1.16 17.24 15.47
N SER A 59 1.32 17.86 14.30
CA SER A 59 2.35 17.47 13.35
C SER A 59 3.74 17.63 13.96
N GLN A 60 4.73 16.90 13.46
CA GLN A 60 6.10 16.97 13.96
C GLN A 60 6.67 18.41 13.95
N ARG A 61 6.26 19.24 12.99
CA ARG A 61 6.64 20.66 12.92
C ARG A 61 5.95 21.49 14.00
N GLN A 62 4.66 21.27 14.22
CA GLN A 62 3.93 21.94 15.30
C GLN A 62 4.47 21.52 16.68
N SER A 63 4.77 20.23 16.88
CA SER A 63 5.43 19.73 18.08
C SER A 63 6.81 20.35 18.30
N GLU A 64 7.61 20.52 17.25
CA GLU A 64 8.92 21.19 17.33
C GLU A 64 8.77 22.66 17.75
N ILE A 65 7.83 23.40 17.13
CA ILE A 65 7.56 24.80 17.47
C ILE A 65 7.08 24.91 18.93
N LEU A 66 6.12 24.08 19.33
CA LEU A 66 5.59 24.06 20.69
C LEU A 66 6.70 23.75 21.71
N ALA A 67 7.48 22.69 21.48
CA ALA A 67 8.59 22.32 22.34
C ALA A 67 9.65 23.44 22.46
N SER A 68 9.95 24.15 21.35
CA SER A 68 10.86 25.29 21.36
C SER A 68 10.34 26.44 22.22
N ARG A 69 9.05 26.79 22.07
CA ARG A 69 8.42 27.87 22.86
C ARG A 69 8.34 27.55 24.34
N LEU A 70 7.92 26.33 24.69
CA LEU A 70 7.86 25.89 26.09
C LEU A 70 9.25 25.89 26.74
N LYS A 71 10.30 25.60 25.96
CA LYS A 71 11.69 25.69 26.43
C LYS A 71 12.15 27.14 26.60
N GLU A 72 11.82 28.04 25.68
CA GLU A 72 12.08 29.49 25.80
C GLU A 72 11.40 30.10 27.03
N TRP A 73 10.19 29.62 27.36
CA TRP A 73 9.44 30.07 28.53
C TRP A 73 9.87 29.42 29.85
N ASN A 74 10.87 28.55 29.82
CA ASN A 74 11.33 27.77 30.98
C ASN A 74 10.20 26.92 31.62
N LEU A 75 9.27 26.37 30.82
CA LEU A 75 8.15 25.55 31.29
C LEU A 75 8.41 24.03 31.18
N VAL A 76 9.64 23.63 30.85
CA VAL A 76 10.05 22.23 30.68
C VAL A 76 11.19 21.89 31.63
N GLN A 77 11.29 20.63 32.03
CA GLN A 77 12.37 20.15 32.90
C GLN A 77 13.74 20.23 32.22
N ALA A 78 14.79 20.35 33.04
CA ALA A 78 16.18 20.32 32.56
C ALA A 78 16.49 18.94 31.93
N GLY A 79 16.87 18.94 30.65
CA GLY A 79 17.17 17.71 29.91
C GLY A 79 16.11 17.28 28.89
N VAL A 80 14.95 17.96 28.83
CA VAL A 80 13.95 17.75 27.77
C VAL A 80 14.56 18.08 26.41
N LYS A 81 14.43 17.13 25.47
CA LYS A 81 14.98 17.21 24.12
C LYS A 81 13.89 17.68 23.17
N SER A 82 14.14 18.79 22.48
CA SER A 82 13.42 19.15 21.27
C SER A 82 14.01 18.35 20.10
N SER A 83 13.31 17.33 19.62
CA SER A 83 13.70 16.65 18.39
C SER A 83 13.33 17.52 17.19
N GLY A 84 14.32 18.19 16.58
CA GLY A 84 14.06 19.00 15.40
C GLY A 84 13.80 18.17 14.15
N PHE A 85 13.13 18.77 13.18
CA PHE A 85 12.94 18.16 11.87
C PHE A 85 14.31 17.89 11.21
N ARG A 86 14.58 16.63 10.87
CA ARG A 86 15.79 16.26 10.13
C ARG A 86 15.67 16.81 8.70
N GLN A 87 16.49 17.78 8.32
CA GLN A 87 16.59 18.33 6.94
C GLN A 87 17.24 17.35 5.93
N ARG A 88 17.01 16.03 6.08
CA ARG A 88 17.52 15.06 5.11
C ARG A 88 16.74 15.21 3.81
N GLY A 89 17.42 15.65 2.75
CA GLY A 89 16.82 15.81 1.43
C GLY A 89 16.17 17.17 1.18
N ALA A 90 16.52 18.21 1.95
CA ALA A 90 16.14 19.59 1.62
C ALA A 90 16.54 19.96 0.19
N ASP A 91 17.71 19.52 -0.26
CA ASP A 91 18.19 19.71 -1.64
C ASP A 91 17.28 19.02 -2.66
N ALA A 92 16.79 17.82 -2.33
CA ALA A 92 15.87 17.07 -3.18
C ALA A 92 14.44 17.61 -3.17
N ALA A 93 14.05 18.38 -2.14
CA ALA A 93 12.70 18.96 -2.05
C ALA A 93 12.39 19.91 -3.22
N SER A 94 13.42 20.49 -3.83
CA SER A 94 13.30 21.34 -5.02
C SER A 94 12.72 20.63 -6.24
N PHE A 95 12.84 19.30 -6.33
CA PHE A 95 12.29 18.48 -7.41
C PHE A 95 10.84 18.04 -7.19
N PHE A 96 10.28 18.36 -6.01
CA PHE A 96 8.92 17.99 -5.64
C PHE A 96 8.01 19.21 -5.54
N SER A 97 6.74 19.00 -5.82
CA SER A 97 5.70 20.02 -5.70
C SER A 97 4.48 19.40 -5.03
N THR A 98 3.77 20.23 -4.27
CA THR A 98 2.49 19.85 -3.68
C THR A 98 1.39 20.61 -4.38
N LYS A 99 0.38 19.89 -4.85
CA LYS A 99 -0.87 20.46 -5.33
C LYS A 99 -2.01 19.79 -4.60
N ASP A 100 -2.83 20.61 -3.95
CA ASP A 100 -3.89 20.14 -3.05
C ASP A 100 -3.31 19.16 -2.01
N SER A 101 -3.73 17.91 -2.05
CA SER A 101 -3.26 16.84 -1.16
C SER A 101 -2.24 15.90 -1.78
N LEU A 102 -1.76 16.16 -2.99
CA LEU A 102 -0.79 15.32 -3.70
C LEU A 102 0.58 15.99 -3.71
N CYS A 103 1.57 15.33 -3.10
CA CYS A 103 2.98 15.61 -3.32
C CYS A 103 3.49 14.74 -4.48
N PHE A 104 4.17 15.34 -5.44
CA PHE A 104 4.69 14.64 -6.62
C PHE A 104 6.01 15.22 -7.10
N CYS A 105 6.79 14.42 -7.84
CA CYS A 105 8.03 14.88 -8.46
C CYS A 105 7.71 15.65 -9.74
N SER A 106 8.00 16.94 -9.76
CA SER A 106 7.74 17.85 -10.89
C SER A 106 8.87 17.87 -11.91
N ASP A 107 10.08 17.50 -11.48
CA ASP A 107 11.29 17.36 -12.31
C ASP A 107 11.97 15.99 -12.10
N ILE A 108 11.50 15.00 -12.85
CA ILE A 108 12.05 13.63 -12.83
C ILE A 108 13.51 13.61 -13.29
N LYS A 109 13.86 14.37 -14.34
CA LYS A 109 15.22 14.36 -14.88
C LYS A 109 16.21 14.98 -13.90
N GLY A 110 15.85 16.10 -13.28
CA GLY A 110 16.63 16.72 -12.21
C GLY A 110 16.80 15.81 -11.00
N LEU A 111 15.73 15.14 -10.56
CA LEU A 111 15.80 14.18 -9.45
C LEU A 111 16.78 13.04 -9.77
N PHE A 112 16.71 12.47 -10.97
CA PHE A 112 17.62 11.41 -11.39
C PHE A 112 19.07 11.88 -11.49
N GLY A 113 19.31 13.08 -12.05
CA GLY A 113 20.62 13.71 -12.09
C GLY A 113 21.20 13.94 -10.69
N TYR A 114 20.39 14.42 -9.74
CA TYR A 114 20.76 14.57 -8.33
C TYR A 114 21.12 13.23 -7.67
N LEU A 115 20.42 12.15 -8.03
CA LEU A 115 20.73 10.81 -7.56
C LEU A 115 21.96 10.19 -8.24
N GLY A 116 22.61 10.90 -9.17
CA GLY A 116 23.76 10.41 -9.94
C GLY A 116 23.38 9.29 -10.91
N MET A 117 22.14 9.30 -11.40
CA MET A 117 21.58 8.30 -12.31
C MET A 117 21.13 8.94 -13.62
N ASN A 118 21.32 8.24 -14.74
CA ASN A 118 20.65 8.60 -15.98
C ASN A 118 19.23 8.03 -15.97
N HIS A 119 18.25 8.85 -16.35
CA HIS A 119 16.87 8.41 -16.48
C HIS A 119 16.63 7.86 -17.89
N ASP A 120 16.54 6.55 -18.01
CA ASP A 120 15.98 5.86 -19.16
C ASP A 120 14.61 5.28 -18.78
N PRO A 121 13.48 5.78 -19.30
CA PRO A 121 12.16 5.27 -18.97
C PRO A 121 11.98 3.76 -19.19
N ALA A 122 12.71 3.14 -20.13
CA ALA A 122 12.60 1.70 -20.38
C ALA A 122 13.20 0.83 -19.26
N GLU A 123 14.11 1.38 -18.45
CA GLU A 123 14.74 0.70 -17.32
C GLU A 123 13.90 0.76 -16.03
N TRP A 124 12.79 1.51 -16.04
CA TRP A 124 11.96 1.77 -14.87
C TRP A 124 10.49 1.46 -15.13
N ARG A 125 9.84 0.89 -14.13
CA ARG A 125 8.39 0.68 -14.10
C ARG A 125 7.76 1.49 -12.97
N LEU A 126 6.58 2.03 -13.24
CA LEU A 126 5.76 2.73 -12.27
C LEU A 126 4.98 1.74 -11.42
N PHE A 127 5.29 1.68 -10.14
CA PHE A 127 4.49 0.98 -9.15
C PHE A 127 3.51 1.93 -8.48
N ILE A 128 2.22 1.62 -8.58
CA ILE A 128 1.18 2.36 -7.87
C ILE A 128 0.60 1.44 -6.80
N ASP A 129 0.77 1.86 -5.55
CA ASP A 129 0.17 1.24 -4.38
C ASP A 129 -0.85 2.20 -3.80
N SER A 130 -2.01 1.67 -3.45
CA SER A 130 -3.02 2.51 -2.85
C SER A 130 -3.81 1.76 -1.80
N SER A 131 -4.24 2.52 -0.81
CA SER A 131 -5.04 2.06 0.31
C SER A 131 -6.24 3.00 0.46
N LYS A 132 -7.12 2.67 1.40
CA LYS A 132 -8.24 3.56 1.76
C LYS A 132 -7.80 4.96 2.19
N ARG A 133 -6.55 5.13 2.63
CA ARG A 133 -6.04 6.37 3.26
C ARG A 133 -4.77 6.90 2.61
N SER A 134 -4.32 6.31 1.50
CA SER A 134 -3.14 6.85 0.82
C SER A 134 -3.03 6.33 -0.61
N LEU A 135 -2.41 7.16 -1.44
CA LEU A 135 -2.00 6.82 -2.78
C LEU A 135 -0.49 7.03 -2.87
N LYS A 136 0.23 6.06 -3.42
CA LYS A 136 1.69 6.08 -3.56
C LYS A 136 2.08 5.66 -4.96
N ALA A 137 2.98 6.41 -5.56
CA ALA A 137 3.52 6.15 -6.88
C ALA A 137 5.05 6.16 -6.80
N VAL A 138 5.66 5.09 -7.27
CA VAL A 138 7.09 4.83 -7.10
C VAL A 138 7.66 4.19 -8.36
N LEU A 139 8.78 4.71 -8.86
CA LEU A 139 9.54 4.07 -9.92
C LEU A 139 10.41 2.95 -9.33
N LEU A 140 10.32 1.77 -9.93
CA LEU A 140 11.12 0.60 -9.61
C LEU A 140 12.02 0.28 -10.81
N HIS A 141 13.31 0.10 -10.57
CA HIS A 141 14.22 -0.34 -11.61
C HIS A 141 13.96 -1.81 -11.98
N ASN A 142 13.92 -2.15 -13.27
CA ASN A 142 13.52 -3.47 -13.75
C ASN A 142 14.44 -4.61 -13.23
N GLY A 143 15.73 -4.34 -13.04
CA GLY A 143 16.68 -5.28 -12.42
C GLY A 143 16.82 -5.20 -10.89
N ASN A 144 16.02 -4.37 -10.19
CA ASN A 144 16.17 -4.07 -8.74
C ASN A 144 17.60 -3.65 -8.31
N LYS A 145 18.42 -3.16 -9.26
CA LYS A 145 19.79 -2.69 -9.02
C LYS A 145 19.81 -1.41 -8.19
N TYR A 146 18.84 -0.54 -8.43
CA TYR A 146 18.68 0.72 -7.73
C TYR A 146 17.52 0.66 -6.74
N SER A 147 17.61 1.51 -5.73
CA SER A 147 16.50 1.73 -4.81
C SER A 147 15.30 2.31 -5.55
N SER A 148 14.11 2.08 -5.01
CA SER A 148 12.89 2.67 -5.51
C SER A 148 12.91 4.20 -5.39
N VAL A 149 12.42 4.89 -6.43
CA VAL A 149 12.39 6.36 -6.52
C VAL A 149 10.93 6.80 -6.47
N PRO A 150 10.47 7.41 -5.37
CA PRO A 150 9.07 7.74 -5.23
C PRO A 150 8.79 9.07 -5.93
N VAL A 151 7.65 9.11 -6.63
CA VAL A 151 7.29 10.18 -7.57
C VAL A 151 5.92 10.76 -7.28
N GLY A 152 5.12 10.14 -6.40
CA GLY A 152 3.82 10.65 -5.98
C GLY A 152 3.36 10.06 -4.65
N HIS A 153 2.73 10.86 -3.82
CA HIS A 153 2.18 10.45 -2.54
C HIS A 153 1.07 11.39 -2.08
N SER A 154 0.02 10.80 -1.52
CA SER A 154 -1.01 11.51 -0.79
C SER A 154 -1.53 10.64 0.34
N VAL A 155 -1.91 11.26 1.47
CA VAL A 155 -2.67 10.59 2.54
C VAL A 155 -4.17 10.90 2.51
N HIS A 156 -4.62 11.72 1.56
CA HIS A 156 -6.03 12.11 1.43
C HIS A 156 -6.67 11.57 0.15
N LEU A 157 -5.88 11.32 -0.90
CA LEU A 157 -6.38 10.72 -2.12
C LEU A 157 -6.69 9.24 -1.93
N THR A 158 -7.91 8.86 -2.32
CA THR A 158 -8.39 7.49 -2.34
C THR A 158 -8.31 6.87 -3.74
N GLU A 159 -8.45 5.55 -3.80
CA GLU A 159 -8.47 4.74 -5.02
C GLU A 159 -9.70 4.98 -5.90
N ASN A 160 -9.66 6.06 -6.67
CA ASN A 160 -10.63 6.32 -7.70
C ASN A 160 -9.97 6.87 -8.98
N TYR A 161 -10.73 6.92 -10.05
CA TYR A 161 -10.24 7.28 -11.36
C TYR A 161 -9.73 8.71 -11.46
N GLU A 162 -10.47 9.68 -10.90
CA GLU A 162 -10.06 11.09 -10.98
C GLU A 162 -8.74 11.30 -10.24
N ASN A 163 -8.58 10.66 -9.09
CA ASN A 163 -7.33 10.73 -8.33
C ASN A 163 -6.15 10.06 -9.05
N MET A 164 -6.38 8.92 -9.71
CA MET A 164 -5.35 8.28 -10.54
C MET A 164 -4.98 9.15 -11.75
N LYS A 165 -5.96 9.83 -12.36
CA LYS A 165 -5.74 10.79 -13.46
C LYS A 165 -4.92 11.99 -13.00
N ILE A 166 -5.26 12.57 -11.84
CA ILE A 166 -4.51 13.66 -11.21
C ILE A 166 -3.06 13.23 -10.96
N LEU A 167 -2.85 12.04 -10.39
CA LEU A 167 -1.52 11.48 -10.15
C LEU A 167 -0.71 11.34 -11.45
N LEU A 168 -1.26 10.67 -12.47
CA LEU A 168 -0.57 10.41 -13.73
C LEU A 168 -0.22 11.70 -14.47
N ASN A 169 -1.11 12.69 -14.46
CA ASN A 169 -0.86 14.00 -15.04
C ASN A 169 0.25 14.75 -14.29
N ALA A 170 0.24 14.71 -12.96
CA ALA A 170 1.21 15.40 -12.12
C ALA A 170 2.64 14.88 -12.35
N ILE A 171 2.81 13.57 -12.50
CA ILE A 171 4.11 12.94 -12.80
C ILE A 171 4.45 12.91 -14.30
N LYS A 172 3.64 13.58 -15.16
CA LYS A 172 3.81 13.63 -16.62
C LYS A 172 3.95 12.24 -17.25
N TYR A 173 3.12 11.28 -16.83
CA TYR A 173 3.19 9.89 -17.29
C TYR A 173 3.19 9.77 -18.83
N SER A 174 2.44 10.65 -19.52
CA SER A 174 2.38 10.73 -20.98
C SER A 174 3.76 10.89 -21.66
N GLU A 175 4.71 11.57 -21.01
CA GLU A 175 6.07 11.78 -21.54
C GLU A 175 6.91 10.50 -21.49
N TYR A 176 6.74 9.71 -20.42
CA TYR A 176 7.65 8.61 -20.11
C TYR A 176 7.10 7.23 -20.48
N GLN A 177 5.78 7.06 -20.44
CA GLN A 177 5.10 5.81 -20.80
C GLN A 177 5.71 4.58 -20.10
N TRP A 178 6.06 4.71 -18.82
CA TRP A 178 6.58 3.61 -18.03
C TRP A 178 5.61 2.44 -18.05
N GLU A 179 6.14 1.23 -18.05
CA GLU A 179 5.32 0.08 -17.69
C GLU A 179 4.78 0.25 -16.26
N ILE A 180 3.58 -0.24 -15.99
CA ILE A 180 2.87 -0.04 -14.73
C ILE A 180 2.65 -1.39 -14.07
N CYS A 181 2.99 -1.46 -12.79
CA CYS A 181 2.63 -2.56 -11.92
C CYS A 181 1.83 -2.02 -10.73
N GLY A 182 0.84 -2.77 -10.28
CA GLY A 182 0.03 -2.42 -9.12
C GLY A 182 -0.80 -3.63 -8.73
N ASP A 183 -1.53 -3.54 -7.63
CA ASP A 183 -2.53 -4.57 -7.37
C ASP A 183 -3.59 -4.61 -8.48
N LEU A 184 -4.34 -5.71 -8.55
CA LEU A 184 -5.35 -5.91 -9.60
C LEU A 184 -6.48 -4.86 -9.55
N LYS A 185 -6.72 -4.24 -8.40
CA LYS A 185 -7.72 -3.19 -8.24
C LYS A 185 -7.24 -1.87 -8.84
N VAL A 186 -5.98 -1.49 -8.61
CA VAL A 186 -5.32 -0.35 -9.26
C VAL A 186 -5.33 -0.55 -10.77
N VAL A 187 -4.93 -1.73 -11.26
CA VAL A 187 -5.00 -2.07 -12.70
C VAL A 187 -6.43 -1.93 -13.23
N GLY A 188 -7.42 -2.44 -12.50
CA GLY A 188 -8.82 -2.30 -12.87
C GLY A 188 -9.29 -0.85 -12.96
N ILE A 189 -8.80 0.05 -12.08
CA ILE A 189 -9.11 1.48 -12.14
C ILE A 189 -8.47 2.14 -13.35
N LEU A 190 -7.19 1.84 -13.61
CA LEU A 190 -6.42 2.39 -14.74
C LEU A 190 -7.02 1.98 -16.09
N LEU A 191 -7.47 0.73 -16.20
CA LEU A 191 -8.11 0.18 -17.41
C LEU A 191 -9.64 0.35 -17.43
N ARG A 192 -10.21 1.03 -16.43
CA ARG A 192 -11.65 1.32 -16.30
C ARG A 192 -12.57 0.12 -16.29
N MET A 193 -12.10 -0.99 -15.74
CA MET A 193 -12.94 -2.11 -15.42
C MET A 193 -14.07 -1.68 -14.48
N GLN A 194 -15.30 -2.09 -14.79
CA GLN A 194 -16.45 -1.90 -13.92
C GLN A 194 -16.21 -2.59 -12.57
N LYS A 195 -16.61 -1.92 -11.49
CA LYS A 195 -16.54 -2.47 -10.13
C LYS A 195 -17.65 -3.50 -9.90
N GLY A 196 -17.46 -4.39 -8.93
CA GLY A 196 -18.45 -5.39 -8.52
C GLY A 196 -18.35 -6.71 -9.29
N PHE A 197 -19.41 -7.53 -9.21
CA PHE A 197 -19.48 -8.85 -9.85
C PHE A 197 -19.88 -8.75 -11.31
N THR A 198 -18.92 -8.34 -12.13
CA THR A 198 -19.14 -8.11 -13.57
C THR A 198 -18.97 -9.38 -14.38
N LYS A 199 -19.64 -9.45 -15.54
CA LYS A 199 -19.58 -10.61 -16.43
C LYS A 199 -18.16 -10.82 -16.98
N TYR A 200 -17.52 -9.74 -17.42
CA TYR A 200 -16.19 -9.78 -18.04
C TYR A 200 -15.18 -9.06 -17.15
N CYS A 201 -14.81 -9.67 -16.03
CA CYS A 201 -13.95 -9.06 -15.01
C CYS A 201 -12.45 -9.09 -15.32
N CYS A 202 -12.03 -9.91 -16.29
CA CYS A 202 -10.63 -9.99 -16.71
C CYS A 202 -10.31 -8.87 -17.71
N PHE A 203 -9.17 -8.21 -17.52
CA PHE A 203 -8.67 -7.19 -18.43
C PHE A 203 -7.81 -7.77 -19.57
N LEU A 204 -7.42 -9.05 -19.52
CA LEU A 204 -6.66 -9.71 -20.58
C LEU A 204 -7.56 -10.45 -21.59
N CYS A 205 -8.67 -11.00 -21.12
CA CYS A 205 -9.57 -11.82 -21.93
C CYS A 205 -11.03 -11.64 -21.55
N LEU A 206 -11.93 -12.17 -22.37
CA LEU A 206 -13.37 -12.16 -22.18
C LEU A 206 -13.83 -13.38 -21.38
N TRP A 207 -13.11 -13.68 -20.29
CA TRP A 207 -13.51 -14.71 -19.33
C TRP A 207 -14.88 -14.37 -18.75
N ASP A 208 -15.85 -15.27 -18.97
CA ASP A 208 -17.24 -15.07 -18.57
C ASP A 208 -17.45 -15.61 -17.15
N SER A 209 -17.54 -14.72 -16.17
CA SER A 209 -17.74 -15.07 -14.77
C SER A 209 -19.06 -15.81 -14.49
N ARG A 210 -20.01 -15.77 -15.43
CA ARG A 210 -21.32 -16.42 -15.32
C ARG A 210 -21.33 -17.82 -15.95
N ALA A 211 -20.32 -18.17 -16.74
CA ALA A 211 -20.21 -19.46 -17.42
C ALA A 211 -19.60 -20.55 -16.50
N THR A 212 -20.21 -20.80 -15.34
CA THR A 212 -19.65 -21.66 -14.28
C THR A 212 -19.32 -23.09 -14.73
N LYS A 213 -20.06 -23.62 -15.71
CA LYS A 213 -19.80 -24.95 -16.31
C LYS A 213 -18.54 -24.98 -17.18
N GLU A 214 -18.11 -23.83 -17.71
CA GLU A 214 -16.97 -23.72 -18.62
C GLU A 214 -15.66 -23.37 -17.91
N HIS A 215 -15.72 -22.84 -16.68
CA HIS A 215 -14.57 -22.26 -15.97
C HIS A 215 -13.33 -23.18 -15.85
N TYR A 216 -13.55 -24.49 -15.79
CA TYR A 216 -12.48 -25.49 -15.62
C TYR A 216 -12.34 -26.44 -16.83
N VAL A 217 -13.10 -26.19 -17.90
CA VAL A 217 -13.06 -27.01 -19.13
C VAL A 217 -12.51 -26.20 -20.29
N LYS A 218 -12.86 -24.92 -20.35
CA LYS A 218 -12.42 -24.00 -21.40
C LYS A 218 -11.11 -23.33 -20.99
N THR A 219 -10.06 -23.67 -21.73
CA THR A 219 -8.72 -23.10 -21.60
C THR A 219 -8.59 -21.77 -22.34
N ASP A 220 -9.24 -21.64 -23.50
CA ASP A 220 -9.07 -20.51 -24.41
C ASP A 220 -10.27 -19.58 -24.39
N TRP A 221 -10.08 -18.43 -23.77
CA TRP A 221 -11.05 -17.33 -23.77
C TRP A 221 -10.64 -16.26 -24.78
N PRO A 222 -11.59 -15.66 -25.51
CA PRO A 222 -11.26 -14.61 -26.49
C PRO A 222 -10.45 -13.50 -25.84
N VAL A 223 -9.39 -13.03 -26.50
CA VAL A 223 -8.56 -11.93 -26.02
C VAL A 223 -9.41 -10.65 -25.94
N ARG A 224 -9.13 -9.81 -24.94
CA ARG A 224 -9.72 -8.47 -24.86
C ARG A 224 -8.89 -7.50 -25.70
N GLU A 225 -9.30 -7.31 -26.94
CA GLU A 225 -8.60 -6.41 -27.87
C GLU A 225 -8.98 -4.93 -27.67
N HIS A 226 -10.18 -4.66 -27.16
CA HIS A 226 -10.72 -3.31 -27.08
C HIS A 226 -11.26 -2.97 -25.69
N PHE A 227 -11.09 -1.71 -25.31
CA PHE A 227 -11.53 -1.12 -24.04
C PHE A 227 -12.53 0.01 -24.28
N LEU A 228 -13.58 -0.28 -25.09
CA LEU A 228 -14.62 0.69 -25.42
C LEU A 228 -15.57 0.90 -24.24
N PRO A 229 -15.84 2.16 -23.83
CA PRO A 229 -16.80 2.46 -22.76
C PRO A 229 -18.18 1.82 -23.01
N GLY A 230 -18.76 1.23 -21.97
CA GLY A 230 -20.08 0.58 -22.03
C GLY A 230 -20.05 -0.88 -22.52
N GLU A 231 -18.96 -1.32 -23.14
CA GLU A 231 -18.83 -2.69 -23.61
C GLU A 231 -18.04 -3.57 -22.66
N LYS A 232 -18.41 -4.87 -22.59
CA LYS A 232 -17.60 -5.93 -21.97
C LYS A 232 -17.02 -5.54 -20.60
N SER A 233 -17.84 -4.89 -19.79
CA SER A 233 -17.51 -4.42 -18.44
C SER A 233 -16.45 -3.30 -18.35
N ILE A 234 -16.34 -2.46 -19.37
CA ILE A 234 -15.58 -1.21 -19.34
C ILE A 234 -16.52 -0.05 -19.01
N SER A 235 -16.10 0.80 -18.08
CA SER A 235 -16.90 1.93 -17.62
C SER A 235 -16.66 3.20 -18.40
N HIS A 236 -15.39 3.54 -18.68
CA HIS A 236 -14.97 4.75 -19.41
C HIS A 236 -13.63 4.48 -20.11
N GLU A 237 -13.05 5.51 -20.73
CA GLU A 237 -11.76 5.44 -21.40
C GLU A 237 -10.61 5.14 -20.42
N PRO A 238 -9.76 4.12 -20.71
CA PRO A 238 -8.56 3.83 -19.94
C PRO A 238 -7.65 5.05 -19.74
N LEU A 239 -7.03 5.15 -18.56
CA LEU A 239 -6.01 6.17 -18.30
C LEU A 239 -4.66 5.84 -18.94
N VAL A 240 -4.45 4.56 -19.23
CA VAL A 240 -3.18 4.01 -19.69
C VAL A 240 -3.45 2.93 -20.72
N LEU A 241 -2.44 2.71 -21.56
CA LEU A 241 -2.50 1.67 -22.58
C LEU A 241 -2.42 0.28 -21.93
N PRO A 242 -3.28 -0.69 -22.32
CA PRO A 242 -3.27 -2.05 -21.76
C PRO A 242 -1.89 -2.74 -21.84
N GLU A 243 -1.16 -2.51 -22.92
CA GLU A 243 0.19 -3.04 -23.15
C GLU A 243 1.24 -2.48 -22.19
N LYS A 244 0.94 -1.41 -21.46
CA LYS A 244 1.81 -0.88 -20.40
C LYS A 244 1.58 -1.57 -19.07
N ILE A 245 0.58 -2.42 -18.92
CA ILE A 245 0.32 -3.11 -17.65
C ILE A 245 1.17 -4.38 -17.53
N ILE A 246 1.95 -4.45 -16.46
CA ILE A 246 2.63 -5.67 -16.02
C ILE A 246 1.72 -6.41 -15.06
N LEU A 247 1.53 -7.71 -15.29
CA LEU A 247 0.83 -8.58 -14.34
C LEU A 247 1.55 -8.59 -12.99
N PRO A 248 0.85 -8.35 -11.86
CA PRO A 248 1.49 -8.31 -10.55
C PRO A 248 1.75 -9.72 -10.01
N PRO A 249 2.97 -10.30 -10.13
CA PRO A 249 3.16 -11.73 -9.87
C PRO A 249 2.97 -12.04 -8.38
N LEU A 250 3.36 -11.09 -7.52
CA LEU A 250 3.15 -11.19 -6.08
C LEU A 250 1.66 -11.29 -5.73
N HIS A 251 0.80 -10.44 -6.28
CA HIS A 251 -0.64 -10.45 -5.96
C HIS A 251 -1.32 -11.73 -6.44
N ILE A 252 -0.92 -12.27 -7.60
CA ILE A 252 -1.41 -13.56 -8.11
C ILE A 252 -0.96 -14.69 -7.16
N LYS A 253 0.32 -14.70 -6.78
CA LYS A 253 0.90 -15.70 -5.86
C LYS A 253 0.21 -15.70 -4.50
N LEU A 254 -0.06 -14.52 -3.94
CA LEU A 254 -0.80 -14.34 -2.70
C LEU A 254 -2.25 -14.87 -2.83
N GLY A 255 -2.93 -14.57 -3.93
CA GLY A 255 -4.29 -15.05 -4.20
C GLY A 255 -4.39 -16.57 -4.35
N LEU A 256 -3.44 -17.19 -5.07
CA LEU A 256 -3.38 -18.64 -5.24
C LEU A 256 -3.10 -19.36 -3.92
N MET A 257 -2.13 -18.87 -3.13
CA MET A 257 -1.88 -19.42 -1.79
C MET A 257 -3.13 -19.34 -0.92
N LYS A 258 -3.83 -18.19 -0.96
CA LYS A 258 -5.09 -18.02 -0.24
C LYS A 258 -6.12 -19.07 -0.65
N ASN A 259 -6.35 -19.25 -1.94
CA ASN A 259 -7.31 -20.23 -2.44
C ASN A 259 -6.94 -21.66 -2.04
N PHE A 260 -5.66 -22.03 -2.17
CA PHE A 260 -5.14 -23.33 -1.75
C PHE A 260 -5.44 -23.59 -0.27
N VAL A 261 -5.02 -22.68 0.62
CA VAL A 261 -5.19 -22.87 2.07
C VAL A 261 -6.67 -22.85 2.47
N LYS A 262 -7.51 -22.04 1.82
CA LYS A 262 -8.95 -22.04 2.08
C LYS A 262 -9.61 -23.37 1.69
N ALA A 263 -9.11 -24.05 0.65
CA ALA A 263 -9.62 -25.36 0.22
C ALA A 263 -9.13 -26.53 1.09
N LEU A 264 -8.01 -26.41 1.82
CA LEU A 264 -7.51 -27.47 2.70
C LEU A 264 -8.52 -27.87 3.78
N ASN A 265 -8.53 -29.16 4.13
CA ASN A 265 -9.25 -29.65 5.31
C ASN A 265 -8.68 -29.00 6.59
N LYS A 266 -9.51 -28.31 7.38
CA LYS A 266 -9.06 -27.59 8.59
C LYS A 266 -8.62 -28.50 9.73
N ASP A 267 -9.06 -29.75 9.70
CA ASP A 267 -8.62 -30.80 10.63
C ASP A 267 -7.55 -31.71 10.00
N GLY A 268 -7.17 -31.45 8.75
CA GLY A 268 -6.17 -32.21 8.01
C GLY A 268 -4.74 -31.90 8.43
N GLN A 269 -3.85 -32.88 8.24
CA GLN A 269 -2.44 -32.77 8.64
C GLN A 269 -1.72 -31.58 7.98
N ALA A 270 -2.01 -31.28 6.71
CA ALA A 270 -1.44 -30.13 6.00
C ALA A 270 -1.79 -28.80 6.67
N PHE A 271 -3.07 -28.59 7.02
CA PHE A 271 -3.51 -27.35 7.66
C PHE A 271 -2.95 -27.21 9.08
N LEU A 272 -2.94 -28.30 9.85
CA LEU A 272 -2.32 -28.32 11.19
C LEU A 272 -0.82 -28.02 11.12
N TYR A 273 -0.13 -28.53 10.10
CA TYR A 273 1.28 -28.23 9.87
C TYR A 273 1.52 -26.74 9.59
N LEU A 274 0.67 -26.08 8.79
CA LEU A 274 0.78 -24.64 8.55
C LEU A 274 0.67 -23.82 9.85
N ARG A 275 -0.25 -24.21 10.75
CA ARG A 275 -0.40 -23.57 12.06
C ARG A 275 0.86 -23.74 12.92
N GLN A 276 1.43 -24.95 12.91
CA GLN A 276 2.66 -25.24 13.65
C GLN A 276 3.88 -24.50 13.07
N LYS A 277 3.99 -24.42 11.74
CA LYS A 277 5.11 -23.80 11.04
C LYS A 277 5.19 -22.30 11.29
N PHE A 278 4.04 -21.64 11.38
CA PHE A 278 3.94 -20.20 11.58
C PHE A 278 3.18 -19.87 12.87
N PRO A 279 3.78 -20.12 14.05
CA PRO A 279 3.12 -19.92 15.34
C PRO A 279 2.79 -18.45 15.63
N THR A 280 3.44 -17.53 14.91
CA THR A 280 3.19 -16.07 15.00
C THR A 280 1.98 -15.61 14.17
N LEU A 281 1.48 -16.44 13.25
CA LEU A 281 0.24 -16.16 12.54
C LEU A 281 -0.95 -16.55 13.41
N SER A 282 -1.92 -15.66 13.51
CA SER A 282 -3.18 -15.99 14.17
C SER A 282 -3.93 -17.08 13.39
N ASP A 283 -4.72 -17.88 14.10
CA ASP A 283 -5.54 -18.93 13.51
C ASP A 283 -6.45 -18.39 12.40
N ALA A 284 -7.03 -17.20 12.60
CA ALA A 284 -7.84 -16.51 11.59
C ALA A 284 -7.06 -16.19 10.31
N LYS A 285 -5.79 -15.73 10.43
CA LYS A 285 -4.94 -15.46 9.25
C LYS A 285 -4.62 -16.74 8.49
N VAL A 286 -4.28 -17.82 9.21
CA VAL A 286 -4.01 -19.12 8.57
C VAL A 286 -5.26 -19.67 7.88
N LYS A 287 -6.43 -19.63 8.54
CA LYS A 287 -7.72 -20.06 7.97
C LYS A 287 -8.09 -19.29 6.70
N GLU A 288 -7.88 -17.98 6.70
CA GLU A 288 -8.13 -17.12 5.54
C GLU A 288 -7.02 -17.15 4.49
N GLY A 289 -5.97 -17.96 4.68
CA GLY A 289 -4.87 -18.08 3.74
C GLY A 289 -4.07 -16.78 3.58
N ILE A 290 -4.00 -15.97 4.63
CA ILE A 290 -3.29 -14.68 4.64
C ILE A 290 -1.83 -14.92 4.97
N PHE A 291 -1.03 -15.11 3.92
CA PHE A 291 0.42 -15.27 3.98
C PHE A 291 1.13 -14.10 3.30
N ILE A 292 2.37 -13.82 3.68
CA ILE A 292 3.24 -12.87 2.97
C ILE A 292 4.22 -13.60 2.05
N GLY A 293 4.80 -12.88 1.09
CA GLY A 293 5.74 -13.44 0.10
C GLY A 293 6.85 -14.31 0.71
N PRO A 294 7.56 -13.88 1.77
CA PRO A 294 8.57 -14.70 2.44
C PRO A 294 8.04 -16.03 3.01
N GLN A 295 6.82 -16.05 3.56
CA GLN A 295 6.22 -17.27 4.10
C GLN A 295 5.85 -18.25 2.99
N ILE A 296 5.29 -17.76 1.88
CA ILE A 296 5.01 -18.58 0.70
C ILE A 296 6.31 -19.18 0.15
N LYS A 297 7.36 -18.37 0.02
CA LYS A 297 8.67 -18.83 -0.44
C LYS A 297 9.27 -19.90 0.47
N ALA A 298 9.05 -19.80 1.79
CA ALA A 298 9.46 -20.83 2.74
C ALA A 298 8.68 -22.13 2.51
N MET A 299 7.36 -22.06 2.32
CA MET A 299 6.52 -23.23 2.06
C MET A 299 6.85 -23.93 0.74
N LEU A 300 7.12 -23.18 -0.34
CA LEU A 300 7.46 -23.75 -1.65
C LEU A 300 8.74 -24.62 -1.61
N LYS A 301 9.60 -24.40 -0.61
CA LYS A 301 10.84 -25.16 -0.37
C LYS A 301 10.71 -26.23 0.71
N ASP A 302 9.53 -26.35 1.33
CA ASP A 302 9.32 -27.21 2.48
C ASP A 302 8.92 -28.62 2.04
N GLU A 303 9.88 -29.53 1.96
CA GLU A 303 9.63 -30.93 1.61
C GLU A 303 8.81 -31.65 2.67
N VAL A 304 8.90 -31.25 3.95
CA VAL A 304 8.10 -31.85 5.01
C VAL A 304 6.62 -31.55 4.80
N PHE A 305 6.28 -30.37 4.29
CA PHE A 305 4.89 -30.02 4.00
C PHE A 305 4.24 -30.99 2.99
N LEU A 306 4.98 -31.44 1.99
CA LEU A 306 4.50 -32.41 0.99
C LEU A 306 4.08 -33.74 1.64
N THR A 307 4.75 -34.14 2.72
CA THR A 307 4.43 -35.37 3.47
C THR A 307 3.16 -35.26 4.31
N LYS A 308 2.63 -34.04 4.51
CA LYS A 308 1.42 -33.78 5.32
C LYS A 308 0.16 -33.70 4.47
N MET A 309 0.29 -33.74 3.14
CA MET A 309 -0.82 -33.60 2.21
C MET A 309 -1.38 -34.95 1.80
N THR A 310 -2.69 -34.98 1.55
CA THR A 310 -3.33 -36.05 0.77
C THR A 310 -2.84 -36.01 -0.69
N PRO A 311 -3.05 -37.08 -1.49
CA PRO A 311 -2.67 -37.09 -2.90
C PRO A 311 -3.25 -35.90 -3.70
N VAL A 312 -4.53 -35.57 -3.47
CA VAL A 312 -5.21 -34.46 -4.16
C VAL A 312 -4.65 -33.09 -3.76
N GLU A 313 -4.37 -32.89 -2.47
CA GLU A 313 -3.73 -31.66 -1.99
C GLU A 313 -2.31 -31.51 -2.54
N ASN A 314 -1.57 -32.61 -2.64
CA ASN A 314 -0.22 -32.63 -3.18
C ASN A 314 -0.20 -32.29 -4.68
N GLU A 315 -1.13 -32.84 -5.46
CA GLU A 315 -1.32 -32.49 -6.88
C GLU A 315 -1.62 -30.99 -7.04
N ALA A 316 -2.57 -30.45 -6.27
CA ALA A 316 -2.90 -29.03 -6.29
C ALA A 316 -1.72 -28.13 -5.89
N TRP A 317 -0.93 -28.56 -4.89
CA TRP A 317 0.27 -27.85 -4.46
C TRP A 317 1.36 -27.85 -5.52
N ASN A 318 1.58 -28.98 -6.20
CA ASN A 318 2.56 -29.07 -7.28
C ASN A 318 2.15 -28.22 -8.49
N ALA A 319 0.85 -28.15 -8.81
CA ALA A 319 0.34 -27.22 -9.81
C ALA A 319 0.61 -25.76 -9.40
N PHE A 320 0.33 -25.39 -8.14
CA PHE A 320 0.64 -24.07 -7.61
C PHE A 320 2.15 -23.75 -7.67
N LYS A 321 3.00 -24.70 -7.30
CA LYS A 321 4.47 -24.57 -7.38
C LYS A 321 4.93 -24.36 -8.81
N THR A 322 4.41 -25.15 -9.75
CA THR A 322 4.70 -25.04 -11.19
C THR A 322 4.37 -23.65 -11.72
N ILE A 323 3.22 -23.08 -11.35
CA ILE A 323 2.84 -21.71 -11.72
C ILE A 323 3.82 -20.70 -11.10
N CYS A 324 4.18 -20.88 -9.84
CA CYS A 324 5.11 -19.98 -9.16
C CYS A 324 6.54 -19.98 -9.72
N GLU A 325 6.97 -21.08 -10.33
CA GLU A 325 8.33 -21.23 -10.85
C GLU A 325 8.43 -20.87 -12.34
N ASN A 326 7.39 -21.16 -13.12
CA ASN A 326 7.44 -21.04 -14.58
C ASN A 326 6.66 -19.84 -15.13
N PHE A 327 5.80 -19.21 -14.32
CA PHE A 327 4.96 -18.09 -14.76
C PHE A 327 5.10 -16.81 -13.91
N LEU A 328 5.29 -16.92 -12.58
CA LEU A 328 5.24 -15.78 -11.62
C LEU A 328 6.57 -15.35 -10.98
#